data_AF-A0A6A1Z3L5-F1
#
_entry.id   AF-A0A6A1Z3L5-F1
#
_cell.length_a   1.000
_cell.length_b   1.000
_cell.length_c   1.000
_cell.angle_alpha   90.00
_cell.angle_beta   90.00
_cell.angle_gamma   90.00
#
_symmetry.space_group_name_H-M   'P 1'
#
loop_
_entity.id
_entity.type
_entity.pdbx_description
1 polymer ?
#
loop_
_entity_poly.entity_id
_entity_poly.type
_entity_poly.pdbx_seq_one_letter_code
_entity_poly.pdbx_strand_id
1 'polypeptide(L)'
;MEEKNIKQVDQIMTALTQVIDPELQVDVVNLGLIYGIDIEGDKATIKMTLTIMGCPLSDYLEQHIQKAVLSVAGIKSCDIKLVWYPVWTTECLSSAAKKQLGVTNHDDQIKQEKATKEKIIDFSVPIKKMADEYPDFVQIMYDCGFTRIKIPGLLQTVGRVMTIPLGAQAMKLDLAKVKKAFEDKGYKVIND
;
A
#
# COMPACT_ATOMS: atom_id res chain seq x y z
N MET A 1 12.05 23.22 -0.78
CA MET A 1 10.86 23.87 -0.18
C MET A 1 11.34 24.80 0.91
N GLU A 2 10.90 26.06 0.89
CA GLU A 2 11.19 27.05 1.93
C GLU A 2 10.38 26.75 3.20
N GLU A 3 10.87 27.10 4.40
CA GLU A 3 10.17 26.88 5.68
C GLU A 3 8.76 27.48 5.71
N LYS A 4 8.56 28.59 5.00
CA LYS A 4 7.25 29.26 4.87
C LYS A 4 6.21 28.33 4.22
N ASN A 5 6.62 27.57 3.21
CA ASN A 5 5.72 26.67 2.49
C ASN A 5 5.30 25.47 3.35
N ILE A 6 6.17 24.98 4.23
CA ILE A 6 5.85 23.86 5.14
C ILE A 6 4.69 24.25 6.07
N LYS A 7 4.78 25.44 6.70
CA LYS A 7 3.70 25.95 7.57
C LYS A 7 2.39 26.14 6.81
N GLN A 8 2.45 26.66 5.58
CA GLN A 8 1.24 26.85 4.77
C GLN A 8 0.64 25.51 4.33
N VAL A 9 1.46 24.51 4.02
CA VAL A 9 0.98 23.15 3.72
C VAL A 9 0.25 22.57 4.94
N ASP A 10 0.80 22.69 6.16
CA ASP A 10 0.13 22.20 7.38
C ASP A 10 -1.21 22.91 7.64
N GLN A 11 -1.28 24.22 7.37
CA GLN A 11 -2.52 25.00 7.46
C GLN A 11 -3.55 24.55 6.42
N ILE A 12 -3.12 24.29 5.18
CA ILE A 12 -4.00 23.75 4.13
C ILE A 12 -4.49 22.37 4.53
N MET A 13 -3.61 21.46 4.96
CA MET A 13 -4.00 20.12 5.43
C MET A 13 -5.04 20.20 6.55
N THR A 14 -4.86 21.13 7.51
CA THR A 14 -5.81 21.37 8.59
C THR A 14 -7.15 21.89 8.07
N ALA A 15 -7.14 22.83 7.12
CA ALA A 15 -8.38 23.34 6.51
C ALA A 15 -9.12 22.25 5.73
N LEU A 16 -8.39 21.35 5.06
CA LEU A 16 -8.95 20.25 4.28
C LEU A 16 -9.63 19.19 5.16
N THR A 17 -9.29 19.06 6.45
CA THR A 17 -10.04 18.16 7.36
C THR A 17 -11.47 18.61 7.62
N GLN A 18 -11.85 19.84 7.21
CA GLN A 18 -13.23 20.34 7.31
C GLN A 18 -14.07 19.98 6.08
N VAL A 19 -13.45 19.47 5.02
CA VAL A 19 -14.16 19.06 3.80
C VAL A 19 -14.56 17.60 3.94
N ILE A 20 -15.84 17.38 4.25
CA ILE A 20 -16.43 16.06 4.47
C ILE A 20 -17.00 15.51 3.17
N ASP A 21 -16.68 14.26 2.86
CA ASP A 21 -17.37 13.51 1.82
C ASP A 21 -18.80 13.17 2.30
N PRO A 22 -19.86 13.63 1.64
CA PRO A 22 -21.24 13.41 2.09
C PRO A 22 -21.71 11.96 1.99
N GLU A 23 -21.06 11.10 1.21
CA GLU A 23 -21.40 9.68 1.12
C GLU A 23 -20.76 8.91 2.28
N LEU A 24 -19.46 9.15 2.52
CA LEU A 24 -18.69 8.41 3.52
C LEU A 24 -18.70 9.07 4.92
N GLN A 25 -19.12 10.32 5.03
CA GLN A 25 -19.12 11.11 6.27
C GLN A 25 -17.74 11.18 6.96
N VAL A 26 -16.68 11.17 6.15
CA VAL A 26 -15.27 11.30 6.56
C VAL A 26 -14.62 12.41 5.74
N ASP A 27 -13.66 13.13 6.33
CA ASP A 27 -12.95 14.19 5.61
C ASP A 27 -11.98 13.66 4.55
N VAL A 28 -11.71 14.48 3.54
CA VAL A 28 -10.86 14.14 2.39
C VAL A 28 -9.41 13.81 2.77
N VAL A 29 -8.93 14.32 3.91
CA VAL A 29 -7.58 14.02 4.42
C VAL A 29 -7.54 12.64 5.04
N ASN A 30 -8.48 12.33 5.92
CA ASN A 30 -8.59 11.02 6.56
C ASN A 30 -9.01 9.92 5.58
N LEU A 31 -9.72 10.26 4.50
CA LEU A 31 -9.96 9.36 3.38
C LEU A 31 -8.71 9.09 2.53
N GLY A 32 -7.65 9.89 2.69
CA GLY A 32 -6.42 9.76 1.91
C GLY A 32 -6.59 10.18 0.44
N LEU A 33 -7.50 11.11 0.15
CA LEU A 33 -7.75 11.59 -1.22
C LEU A 33 -6.74 12.65 -1.68
N ILE A 34 -6.03 13.27 -0.74
CA ILE A 34 -5.03 14.32 -1.02
C ILE A 34 -3.65 13.68 -1.17
N TYR A 35 -3.12 13.65 -2.40
CA TYR A 35 -1.84 13.04 -2.72
C TYR A 35 -0.67 14.00 -2.69
N GLY A 36 -0.93 15.29 -2.83
CA GLY A 36 0.12 16.29 -2.75
C GLY A 36 -0.42 17.71 -2.79
N ILE A 37 0.32 18.59 -2.14
CA ILE A 37 0.08 20.03 -2.12
C ILE A 37 1.37 20.68 -2.58
N ASP A 38 1.29 21.46 -3.64
CA ASP A 38 2.40 22.25 -4.14
C ASP A 38 2.03 23.74 -4.06
N ILE A 39 2.97 24.57 -3.59
CA ILE A 39 2.73 26.00 -3.38
C ILE A 39 3.82 26.78 -4.12
N GLU A 40 3.38 27.57 -5.11
CA GLU A 40 4.22 28.47 -5.91
C GLU A 40 3.74 29.91 -5.66
N GLY A 41 4.47 30.65 -4.81
CA GLY A 41 4.07 32.02 -4.44
C GLY A 41 2.78 32.04 -3.62
N ASP A 42 1.70 32.59 -4.17
CA ASP A 42 0.36 32.64 -3.57
C ASP A 42 -0.64 31.67 -4.25
N LYS A 43 -0.15 30.77 -5.09
CA LYS A 43 -0.94 29.75 -5.77
C LYS A 43 -0.69 28.37 -5.14
N ALA A 44 -1.77 27.71 -4.76
CA ALA A 44 -1.74 26.32 -4.33
C ALA A 44 -2.24 25.40 -5.46
N THR A 45 -1.56 24.27 -5.66
CA THR A 45 -2.01 23.19 -6.53
C THR A 45 -2.24 21.94 -5.69
N ILE A 46 -3.48 21.46 -5.63
CA ILE A 46 -3.86 20.25 -4.91
C ILE A 46 -3.92 19.09 -5.91
N LYS A 47 -3.07 18.08 -5.71
CA LYS A 47 -3.19 16.80 -6.40
C LYS A 47 -4.07 15.89 -5.56
N MET A 48 -5.21 15.49 -6.11
CA MET A 48 -6.14 14.63 -5.41
C MET A 48 -6.66 13.52 -6.31
N THR A 49 -7.27 12.52 -5.70
CA THR A 49 -7.97 11.44 -6.38
C THR A 49 -9.40 11.32 -5.86
N LEU A 50 -10.17 10.42 -6.45
CA LEU A 50 -11.54 10.10 -6.02
C LEU A 50 -11.63 8.61 -5.77
N THR A 51 -12.58 8.22 -4.91
CA THR A 51 -12.89 6.82 -4.63
C THR A 51 -13.41 6.08 -5.86
N ILE A 52 -14.09 6.78 -6.77
CA ILE A 52 -14.69 6.24 -7.99
C ILE A 52 -14.53 7.23 -9.16
N MET A 53 -14.16 6.70 -10.34
CA MET A 53 -14.07 7.50 -11.57
C MET A 53 -15.44 8.00 -12.05
N GLY A 54 -15.54 9.28 -12.42
CA GLY A 54 -16.77 9.85 -12.98
C GLY A 54 -17.88 10.11 -11.96
N CYS A 55 -17.55 10.16 -10.67
CA CYS A 55 -18.53 10.44 -9.63
C CYS A 55 -19.06 11.89 -9.75
N PRO A 56 -20.39 12.13 -9.77
CA PRO A 56 -20.97 13.48 -9.81
C PRO A 56 -20.62 14.32 -8.58
N LEU A 57 -20.12 13.68 -7.52
CA LEU A 57 -19.64 14.32 -6.30
C LEU A 57 -18.28 15.01 -6.47
N SER A 58 -17.58 14.76 -7.56
CA SER A 58 -16.29 15.40 -7.89
C SER A 58 -16.39 16.92 -7.84
N ASP A 59 -17.36 17.51 -8.54
CA ASP A 59 -17.57 18.97 -8.57
C ASP A 59 -17.81 19.55 -7.16
N TYR A 60 -18.57 18.83 -6.33
CA TYR A 60 -18.84 19.24 -4.95
C TYR A 60 -17.56 19.26 -4.12
N LEU A 61 -16.79 18.16 -4.14
CA LEU A 61 -15.53 18.07 -3.41
C LEU A 61 -14.54 19.10 -3.91
N GLU A 62 -14.42 19.30 -5.22
CA GLU A 62 -13.52 20.28 -5.81
C GLU A 62 -13.82 21.70 -5.32
N GLN A 63 -15.08 22.12 -5.36
CA GLN A 63 -15.49 23.45 -4.89
C GLN A 63 -15.22 23.64 -3.39
N HIS A 64 -15.51 22.62 -2.58
CA HIS A 64 -15.30 22.68 -1.13
C HIS A 64 -13.80 22.68 -0.76
N ILE A 65 -12.99 21.88 -1.47
CA ILE A 65 -11.52 21.87 -1.34
C ILE A 65 -10.95 23.23 -1.72
N GLN A 66 -11.33 23.78 -2.88
CA GLN A 66 -10.87 25.11 -3.29
C GLN A 66 -11.21 26.17 -2.24
N LYS A 67 -12.44 26.16 -1.73
CA LYS A 67 -12.88 27.11 -0.70
C LYS A 67 -12.09 26.96 0.60
N ALA A 68 -11.83 25.73 1.04
CA ALA A 68 -11.02 25.45 2.22
C ALA A 68 -9.58 25.94 2.04
N VAL A 69 -8.95 25.66 0.91
CA VAL A 69 -7.58 26.10 0.59
C VAL A 69 -7.49 27.62 0.52
N LEU A 70 -8.44 28.29 -0.13
CA LEU A 70 -8.48 29.75 -0.25
C LEU A 70 -8.76 30.47 1.08
N SER A 71 -9.23 29.75 2.11
CA SER A 71 -9.36 30.31 3.47
C SER A 71 -8.02 30.47 4.19
N VAL A 72 -6.96 29.81 3.70
CA VAL A 72 -5.62 29.89 4.29
C VAL A 72 -4.95 31.21 3.90
N ALA A 73 -4.46 31.93 4.91
CA ALA A 73 -3.81 33.22 4.72
C ALA A 73 -2.60 33.12 3.76
N GLY A 74 -2.57 34.01 2.77
CA GLY A 74 -1.49 34.09 1.79
C GLY A 74 -1.70 33.22 0.54
N ILE A 75 -2.76 32.41 0.46
CA ILE A 75 -3.18 31.73 -0.77
C ILE A 75 -4.27 32.58 -1.45
N LYS A 76 -4.09 32.86 -2.75
CA LYS A 76 -5.05 33.64 -3.55
C LYS A 76 -5.67 32.87 -4.70
N SER A 77 -5.03 31.77 -5.12
CA SER A 77 -5.54 30.89 -6.16
C SER A 77 -5.30 29.43 -5.79
N CYS A 78 -6.24 28.57 -6.17
CA CYS A 78 -6.18 27.13 -5.92
C CYS A 78 -6.56 26.39 -7.20
N ASP A 79 -5.63 25.60 -7.74
CA ASP A 79 -5.91 24.66 -8.83
C ASP A 79 -6.05 23.25 -8.25
N ILE A 80 -7.02 22.49 -8.76
CA ILE A 80 -7.16 21.07 -8.44
C ILE A 80 -6.72 20.25 -9.66
N LYS A 81 -5.87 19.25 -9.40
CA LYS A 81 -5.43 18.25 -10.37
C LYS A 81 -5.90 16.88 -9.93
N LEU A 82 -6.91 16.37 -10.63
CA LEU A 82 -7.34 14.98 -10.48
C LEU A 82 -6.28 14.05 -11.06
N VAL A 83 -5.82 13.10 -10.24
CA VAL A 83 -4.89 12.04 -10.61
C VAL A 83 -5.50 10.69 -10.28
N TRP A 84 -5.30 9.73 -11.17
CA TRP A 84 -5.81 8.36 -11.03
C TRP A 84 -4.71 7.35 -10.67
N TYR A 85 -3.46 7.81 -10.66
CA TYR A 85 -2.30 7.01 -10.27
C TYR A 85 -1.49 7.73 -9.19
N PRO A 86 -1.17 7.08 -8.06
CA PRO A 86 -1.57 5.70 -7.70
C PRO A 86 -3.10 5.56 -7.52
N VAL A 87 -3.64 4.37 -7.82
CA VAL A 87 -5.08 4.11 -7.65
C VAL A 87 -5.42 4.16 -6.17
N TRP A 88 -6.50 4.85 -5.80
CA TRP A 88 -6.97 4.90 -4.43
C TRP A 88 -7.47 3.53 -3.98
N THR A 89 -7.06 3.11 -2.78
CA THR A 89 -7.56 1.90 -2.12
C THR A 89 -7.91 2.21 -0.67
N THR A 90 -8.63 1.30 -0.01
CA THR A 90 -8.93 1.41 1.43
C THR A 90 -7.67 1.45 2.32
N GLU A 91 -6.50 1.10 1.78
CA GLU A 91 -5.23 1.25 2.48
C GLU A 91 -4.84 2.72 2.71
N CYS A 92 -5.32 3.64 1.86
CA CYS A 92 -5.11 5.09 1.97
C CYS A 92 -5.83 5.72 3.17
N LEU A 93 -6.83 5.04 3.74
CA LEU A 93 -7.58 5.52 4.89
C LEU A 93 -6.68 5.68 6.12
N SER A 94 -6.88 6.75 6.87
CA SER A 94 -6.26 6.90 8.19
C SER A 94 -6.78 5.84 9.17
N SER A 95 -6.03 5.56 10.24
CA SER A 95 -6.49 4.60 11.26
C SER A 95 -7.85 4.98 11.87
N ALA A 96 -8.13 6.28 11.99
CA ALA A 96 -9.41 6.78 12.47
C ALA A 96 -10.54 6.53 11.46
N ALA A 97 -10.31 6.83 10.17
CA ALA A 97 -11.27 6.58 9.11
C ALA A 97 -11.58 5.09 8.94
N LYS A 98 -10.55 4.22 8.99
CA LYS A 98 -10.73 2.77 8.94
C LYS A 98 -11.69 2.29 10.03
N LYS A 99 -11.49 2.76 11.26
CA LYS A 99 -12.35 2.43 12.39
C LYS A 99 -13.78 2.96 12.20
N GLN A 100 -13.93 4.19 11.72
CA GLN A 100 -15.24 4.82 11.52
C GLN A 100 -16.06 4.12 10.43
N LEU A 101 -15.43 3.80 9.30
CA LEU A 101 -16.07 3.15 8.16
C LEU A 101 -16.25 1.64 8.36
N GLY A 102 -15.87 1.09 9.51
CA GLY A 102 -15.89 -0.35 9.74
C GLY A 102 -14.98 -1.12 8.79
N VAL A 103 -14.00 -0.45 8.18
CA VAL A 103 -12.92 -1.08 7.42
C VAL A 103 -11.96 -1.67 8.45
N THR A 104 -12.39 -2.78 9.04
CA THR A 104 -11.45 -3.83 9.40
C THR A 104 -10.79 -4.23 8.09
N ASN A 105 -9.46 -4.18 8.02
CA ASN A 105 -8.83 -4.57 6.77
C ASN A 105 -9.38 -5.98 6.46
N HIS A 106 -9.89 -6.21 5.25
CA HIS A 106 -10.17 -7.59 4.83
C HIS A 106 -8.87 -8.43 4.96
N ASP A 107 -7.72 -7.75 4.93
CA ASP A 107 -6.41 -8.28 5.32
C ASP A 107 -6.25 -8.65 6.80
N ASP A 108 -7.00 -8.08 7.75
CA ASP A 108 -6.91 -8.47 9.16
C ASP A 108 -7.68 -9.77 9.44
N GLN A 109 -8.80 -10.00 8.74
CA GLN A 109 -9.48 -11.30 8.74
C GLN A 109 -8.65 -12.33 7.97
N ILE A 110 -8.04 -11.97 6.82
CA ILE A 110 -7.13 -12.87 6.08
C ILE A 110 -5.84 -13.14 6.88
N LYS A 111 -5.30 -12.18 7.64
CA LYS A 111 -4.12 -12.37 8.51
C LYS A 111 -4.45 -13.17 9.77
N GLN A 112 -5.63 -13.00 10.37
CA GLN A 112 -6.06 -13.80 11.53
C GLN A 112 -6.49 -15.22 11.13
N GLU A 113 -7.19 -15.42 10.01
CA GLU A 113 -7.49 -16.75 9.47
C GLU A 113 -6.23 -17.46 8.95
N LYS A 114 -5.28 -16.76 8.30
CA LYS A 114 -3.99 -17.36 7.91
C LYS A 114 -3.08 -17.70 9.09
N ALA A 115 -3.17 -16.96 10.20
CA ALA A 115 -2.46 -17.33 11.44
C ALA A 115 -3.06 -18.60 12.11
N THR A 116 -4.27 -18.99 11.72
CA THR A 116 -4.98 -20.16 12.27
C THR A 116 -5.04 -21.35 11.28
N LYS A 117 -4.61 -21.17 10.02
CA LYS A 117 -4.34 -22.28 9.09
C LYS A 117 -2.94 -22.82 9.31
N GLU A 118 -2.81 -24.15 9.34
CA GLU A 118 -1.52 -24.86 9.31
C GLU A 118 -0.68 -24.26 8.17
N LYS A 119 0.46 -23.64 8.48
CA LYS A 119 1.35 -23.05 7.47
C LYS A 119 1.91 -24.19 6.63
N ILE A 120 1.36 -24.46 5.45
CA ILE A 120 1.82 -25.56 4.59
C ILE A 120 2.59 -24.99 3.41
N ILE A 121 3.80 -25.51 3.19
CA ILE A 121 4.62 -25.10 2.05
C ILE A 121 4.90 -26.29 1.13
N ASP A 122 4.52 -26.14 -0.13
CA ASP A 122 4.63 -27.17 -1.15
C ASP A 122 5.85 -26.92 -2.04
N PHE A 123 6.86 -27.77 -1.91
CA PHE A 123 8.13 -27.62 -2.63
C PHE A 123 8.00 -27.90 -4.13
N SER A 124 6.89 -28.47 -4.60
CA SER A 124 6.60 -28.69 -6.02
C SER A 124 5.99 -27.46 -6.72
N VAL A 125 5.60 -26.44 -5.96
CA VAL A 125 4.93 -25.24 -6.48
C VAL A 125 5.96 -24.15 -6.85
N PRO A 126 5.69 -23.30 -7.87
CA PRO A 126 6.59 -22.21 -8.21
C PRO A 126 6.85 -21.23 -7.07
N ILE A 127 8.10 -20.80 -6.94
CA ILE A 127 8.60 -19.87 -5.92
C ILE A 127 7.76 -18.59 -5.86
N LYS A 128 7.28 -18.07 -7.00
CA LYS A 128 6.43 -16.87 -7.05
C LYS A 128 5.13 -17.03 -6.27
N LYS A 129 4.46 -18.18 -6.38
CA LYS A 129 3.19 -18.41 -5.67
C LYS A 129 3.40 -18.39 -4.15
N MET A 130 4.45 -19.06 -3.68
CA MET A 130 4.79 -19.08 -2.25
C MET A 130 5.20 -17.69 -1.75
N ALA A 131 5.96 -16.92 -2.54
CA ALA A 131 6.34 -15.56 -2.19
C ALA A 131 5.15 -14.59 -2.11
N ASP A 132 4.10 -14.80 -2.90
CA ASP A 132 2.86 -14.02 -2.83
C ASP A 132 1.98 -14.43 -1.64
N GLU A 133 2.03 -15.71 -1.27
CA GLU A 133 1.17 -16.27 -0.24
C GLU A 133 1.69 -15.99 1.18
N TYR A 134 3.02 -15.99 1.35
CA TYR A 134 3.70 -15.96 2.63
C TYR A 134 4.70 -14.79 2.72
N PRO A 135 4.40 -13.73 3.50
CA PRO A 135 5.23 -12.53 3.59
C PRO A 135 6.67 -12.76 4.09
N ASP A 136 6.90 -13.78 4.92
CA ASP A 136 8.21 -14.15 5.46
C ASP A 136 9.02 -15.08 4.52
N PHE A 137 8.40 -15.63 3.47
CA PHE A 137 9.01 -16.60 2.56
C PHE A 137 10.30 -16.08 1.91
N VAL A 138 10.28 -14.87 1.35
CA VAL A 138 11.42 -14.30 0.63
C VAL A 138 12.63 -14.15 1.56
N GLN A 139 12.37 -13.81 2.83
CA GLN A 139 13.43 -13.68 3.83
C GLN A 139 14.00 -15.05 4.23
N ILE A 140 13.15 -16.06 4.46
CA ILE A 140 13.59 -17.44 4.76
C ILE A 140 14.47 -18.00 3.64
N MET A 141 14.05 -17.83 2.39
CA MET A 141 14.82 -18.26 1.22
C MET A 141 16.17 -17.54 1.14
N TYR A 142 16.19 -16.22 1.39
CA TYR A 142 17.43 -15.44 1.40
C TYR A 142 18.42 -15.97 2.46
N ASP A 143 17.93 -16.25 3.67
CA ASP A 143 18.73 -16.76 4.78
C ASP A 143 19.27 -18.18 4.51
N CYS A 144 18.56 -18.95 3.68
CA CYS A 144 19.00 -20.26 3.19
C CYS A 144 20.04 -20.20 2.06
N GLY A 145 20.41 -19.00 1.59
CA GLY A 145 21.41 -18.80 0.55
C GLY A 145 20.86 -18.44 -0.84
N PHE A 146 19.54 -18.30 -1.00
CA PHE A 146 18.95 -17.79 -2.25
C PHE A 146 19.09 -16.26 -2.35
N THR A 147 20.30 -15.73 -2.21
CA THR A 147 20.57 -14.29 -2.08
C THR A 147 20.05 -13.45 -3.25
N ARG A 148 20.01 -14.04 -4.46
CA ARG A 148 19.51 -13.41 -5.68
C ARG A 148 17.99 -13.22 -5.70
N ILE A 149 17.23 -13.83 -4.78
CA ILE A 149 15.75 -13.76 -4.78
C ILE A 149 15.20 -12.33 -4.65
N LYS A 150 16.00 -11.41 -4.09
CA LYS A 150 15.65 -9.99 -3.94
C LYS A 150 15.94 -9.13 -5.18
N ILE A 151 16.54 -9.69 -6.24
CA ILE A 151 16.79 -8.95 -7.49
C ILE A 151 15.43 -8.57 -8.11
N PRO A 152 15.19 -7.26 -8.40
CA PRO A 152 13.95 -6.81 -9.01
C PRO A 152 13.61 -7.59 -10.29
N GLY A 153 12.36 -8.03 -10.41
CA GLY A 153 11.88 -8.77 -11.59
C GLY A 153 12.23 -10.27 -11.63
N LEU A 154 13.12 -10.78 -10.76
CA LEU A 154 13.50 -12.20 -10.75
C LEU A 154 12.31 -13.10 -10.40
N LEU A 155 11.55 -12.75 -9.37
CA LEU A 155 10.34 -13.49 -8.96
C LEU A 155 9.24 -13.44 -10.04
N GLN A 156 9.16 -12.35 -10.79
CA GLN A 156 8.17 -12.16 -11.86
C GLN A 156 8.53 -12.91 -13.15
N THR A 157 9.77 -13.37 -13.28
CA THR A 157 10.29 -14.09 -14.44
C THR A 157 10.53 -15.55 -14.08
N VAL A 158 11.76 -15.91 -13.69
CA VAL A 158 12.15 -17.29 -13.38
C VAL A 158 11.38 -17.85 -12.18
N GLY A 159 10.97 -17.01 -11.23
CA GLY A 159 10.19 -17.45 -10.06
C GLY A 159 8.82 -18.06 -10.40
N ARG A 160 8.27 -17.80 -11.60
CA ARG A 160 6.98 -18.38 -12.05
C ARG A 160 7.09 -19.83 -12.48
N VAL A 161 8.30 -20.29 -12.81
CA VAL A 161 8.56 -21.64 -13.34
C VAL A 161 9.53 -22.45 -12.48
N MET A 162 10.32 -21.80 -11.63
CA MET A 162 11.29 -22.43 -10.74
C MET A 162 10.64 -22.86 -9.42
N THR A 163 10.91 -24.09 -8.98
CA THR A 163 10.54 -24.63 -7.67
C THR A 163 11.73 -24.61 -6.69
N ILE A 164 11.49 -24.84 -5.39
CA ILE A 164 12.54 -24.81 -4.38
C ILE A 164 13.61 -25.91 -4.61
N PRO A 165 13.25 -27.20 -4.85
CA PRO A 165 14.24 -28.25 -5.09
C PRO A 165 15.11 -27.96 -6.32
N LEU A 166 14.50 -27.50 -7.42
CA LEU A 166 15.22 -27.14 -8.64
C LEU A 166 16.15 -25.94 -8.42
N GLY A 167 15.68 -24.94 -7.68
CA GLY A 167 16.50 -23.79 -7.30
C GLY A 167 17.68 -24.18 -6.40
N ALA A 168 17.45 -25.02 -5.39
CA ALA A 168 18.48 -25.51 -4.48
C ALA A 168 19.54 -26.31 -5.25
N GLN A 169 19.12 -27.19 -6.15
CA GLN A 169 20.02 -27.94 -7.03
C GLN A 169 20.86 -27.01 -7.91
N ALA A 170 20.23 -26.03 -8.57
CA ALA A 170 20.93 -25.07 -9.44
C ALA A 170 21.95 -24.22 -8.68
N MET A 171 21.67 -23.92 -7.40
CA MET A 171 22.52 -23.11 -6.53
C MET A 171 23.47 -23.94 -5.64
N LYS A 172 23.45 -25.27 -5.77
CA LYS A 172 24.20 -26.22 -4.91
C LYS A 172 23.93 -26.00 -3.40
N LEU A 173 22.68 -25.70 -3.07
CA LEU A 173 22.21 -25.54 -1.69
C LEU A 173 21.65 -26.86 -1.17
N ASP A 174 21.79 -27.08 0.13
CA ASP A 174 21.28 -28.27 0.81
C ASP A 174 19.78 -28.13 1.07
N LEU A 175 18.98 -28.92 0.36
CA LEU A 175 17.52 -28.89 0.45
C LEU A 175 17.01 -29.22 1.85
N ALA A 176 17.72 -30.08 2.61
CA ALA A 176 17.35 -30.41 3.98
C ALA A 176 17.47 -29.20 4.92
N LYS A 177 18.43 -28.30 4.67
CA LYS A 177 18.55 -27.04 5.41
C LYS A 177 17.42 -26.08 5.09
N VAL A 178 17.02 -26.02 3.81
CA VAL A 178 15.88 -25.19 3.38
C VAL A 178 14.59 -25.67 4.04
N LYS A 179 14.34 -26.99 4.02
CA LYS A 179 13.21 -27.62 4.70
C LYS A 179 13.19 -27.26 6.19
N LYS A 180 14.31 -27.49 6.88
CA LYS A 180 14.43 -27.18 8.31
C LYS A 180 14.17 -25.71 8.62
N ALA A 181 14.64 -24.78 7.78
CA ALA A 181 14.41 -23.35 7.98
C ALA A 181 12.92 -22.96 7.89
N PHE A 182 12.14 -23.64 7.05
CA PHE A 182 10.69 -23.48 7.01
C PHE A 182 10.03 -24.11 8.25
N GLU A 183 10.43 -25.32 8.64
CA GLU A 183 9.92 -25.99 9.85
C GLU A 183 10.17 -25.17 11.12
N ASP A 184 11.36 -24.59 11.28
CA ASP A 184 11.74 -23.70 12.40
C ASP A 184 10.87 -22.42 12.45
N LYS A 185 10.22 -22.05 11.34
CA LYS A 185 9.29 -20.91 11.22
C LYS A 185 7.81 -21.33 11.32
N GLY A 186 7.58 -22.60 11.68
CA GLY A 186 6.26 -23.17 11.91
C GLY A 186 5.57 -23.67 10.64
N TYR A 187 6.30 -23.90 9.55
CA TYR A 187 5.75 -24.47 8.33
C TYR A 187 5.80 -26.00 8.34
N LYS A 188 4.76 -26.64 7.82
CA LYS A 188 4.74 -28.04 7.42
C LYS A 188 5.11 -28.14 5.94
N VAL A 189 6.26 -28.75 5.67
CA VAL A 189 6.77 -28.92 4.32
C VAL A 189 6.15 -30.18 3.69
N ILE A 190 5.65 -30.07 2.46
CA ILE A 190 5.13 -31.18 1.67
C ILE A 190 5.81 -31.22 0.28
N ASN A 191 5.86 -32.41 -0.32
CA ASN A 191 6.43 -32.66 -1.65
C ASN A 191 7.87 -32.15 -1.81
N ASP A 192 8.70 -32.34 -0.78
CA ASP A 192 10.13 -31.94 -0.73
C ASP A 192 11.08 -32.84 -1.49
#